data_AF-A0A842MWY7-F1
#
_entry.id   AF-A0A842MWY7-F1
#
_cell.length_a   1.000
_cell.length_b   1.000
_cell.length_c   1.000
_cell.angle_alpha   90.00
_cell.angle_beta   90.00
_cell.angle_gamma   90.00
#
_symmetry.space_group_name_H-M   'P 1'
#
loop_
_entity.id
_entity.type
_entity.pdbx_description
1 polymer ?
#
loop_
_entity_poly.entity_id
_entity_poly.type
_entity_poly.pdbx_seq_one_letter_code
_entity_poly.pdbx_strand_id
1 'polypeptide(L)'
;LEKRNIIGLALAVIIGGAAGKLVSALVSDILMPVLTFFIPGGEWRVAEIPFGNQKILIGHFMGSILDFLIIALIIFVAMKQLEKVGLQ
;
A
#
# COMPACT_ATOMS: atom_id res chain seq x y z
N LEU A 1 -31.93 1.87 -20.09
CA LEU A 1 -30.77 2.71 -19.70
C LEU A 1 -30.22 2.36 -18.30
N GLU A 2 -31.01 1.75 -17.41
CA GLU A 2 -30.60 1.44 -16.02
C GLU A 2 -29.56 0.32 -15.86
N LYS A 3 -29.53 -0.69 -16.74
CA LYS A 3 -28.53 -1.79 -16.66
C LYS A 3 -27.09 -1.36 -16.98
N ARG A 4 -26.89 -0.30 -17.78
CA ARG A 4 -25.53 0.17 -18.17
C ARG A 4 -24.77 0.84 -17.03
N ASN A 5 -25.46 1.48 -16.09
CA ASN A 5 -24.81 2.19 -15.00
C ASN A 5 -24.17 1.24 -13.97
N ILE A 6 -24.86 0.14 -13.66
CA ILE A 6 -24.39 -0.86 -12.69
C ILE A 6 -23.21 -1.67 -13.25
N ILE A 7 -23.24 -2.02 -14.54
CA ILE A 7 -22.14 -2.75 -15.19
C ILE A 7 -20.87 -1.89 -15.24
N GLY A 8 -20.98 -0.60 -15.55
CA GLY A 8 -19.85 0.34 -15.53
C GLY A 8 -19.27 0.52 -14.13
N LEU A 9 -20.12 0.67 -13.11
CA LEU A 9 -19.70 0.75 -11.71
C LEU A 9 -18.99 -0.54 -11.26
N ALA A 10 -19.54 -1.70 -11.60
CA ALA A 10 -18.94 -2.99 -11.27
C ALA A 10 -17.54 -3.15 -11.90
N LEU A 11 -17.39 -2.76 -13.17
CA LEU A 11 -16.11 -2.82 -13.86
C LEU A 11 -15.08 -1.86 -13.25
N ALA A 12 -15.49 -0.64 -12.90
CA ALA A 12 -14.63 0.34 -12.24
C ALA A 12 -14.12 -0.18 -10.89
N VAL A 13 -14.97 -0.83 -10.09
CA VAL A 13 -14.58 -1.42 -8.79
C VAL A 13 -13.62 -2.59 -8.97
N ILE A 14 -13.89 -3.48 -9.93
CA ILE A 14 -13.02 -4.65 -10.21
C ILE A 14 -11.63 -4.18 -10.67
N ILE A 15 -11.58 -3.26 -11.64
CA ILE A 15 -10.31 -2.73 -12.17
C ILE A 15 -9.60 -1.92 -11.09
N GLY A 16 -10.30 -1.08 -10.33
CA GLY A 16 -9.72 -0.30 -9.23
C GLY A 16 -9.11 -1.20 -8.15
N GLY A 17 -9.80 -2.28 -7.78
CA GLY A 17 -9.28 -3.26 -6.83
C GLY A 17 -8.06 -4.02 -7.36
N ALA A 18 -8.06 -4.41 -8.64
CA ALA A 18 -6.92 -5.08 -9.27
C ALA A 18 -5.69 -4.16 -9.41
N ALA A 19 -5.90 -2.91 -9.83
CA ALA A 19 -4.85 -1.89 -9.90
C ALA A 19 -4.24 -1.62 -8.52
N GLY A 20 -5.08 -1.52 -7.48
CA GLY A 20 -4.61 -1.39 -6.10
C GLY A 20 -3.70 -2.55 -5.68
N LYS A 21 -4.07 -3.80 -5.98
CA LYS A 21 -3.24 -4.98 -5.70
C LYS A 21 -1.90 -4.94 -6.45
N LEU A 22 -1.90 -4.53 -7.71
CA LEU A 22 -0.67 -4.40 -8.50
C LEU A 22 0.28 -3.37 -7.89
N VAL A 23 -0.24 -2.21 -7.49
CA VAL A 23 0.58 -1.18 -6.85
C VAL A 23 1.07 -1.65 -5.47
N SER A 24 0.22 -2.31 -4.68
CA SER A 24 0.65 -2.89 -3.41
C SER A 24 1.79 -3.89 -3.59
N ALA A 25 1.72 -4.79 -4.58
CA ALA A 25 2.79 -5.74 -4.88
C ALA A 25 4.08 -5.04 -5.33
N LEU A 26 3.98 -4.00 -6.16
CA LEU A 26 5.14 -3.18 -6.55
C LEU A 26 5.82 -2.57 -5.32
N VAL A 27 5.03 -2.10 -4.36
CA VAL A 27 5.57 -1.48 -3.14
C VAL A 27 6.15 -2.53 -2.19
N SER A 28 5.41 -3.61 -1.90
CA SER A 28 5.84 -4.65 -0.95
C SER A 28 7.02 -5.47 -1.45
N ASP A 29 7.05 -5.76 -2.75
CA ASP A 29 7.97 -6.77 -3.29
C ASP A 29 9.23 -6.13 -3.89
N ILE A 30 9.15 -4.86 -4.32
CA ILE A 30 10.28 -4.15 -4.95
C ILE A 30 10.76 -2.99 -4.08
N LEU A 31 9.87 -2.07 -3.70
CA LEU A 31 10.31 -0.85 -2.99
C LEU A 31 10.68 -1.12 -1.53
N MET A 32 9.91 -1.92 -0.82
CA MET A 32 10.16 -2.21 0.59
C MET A 32 11.52 -2.85 0.83
N PRO A 33 11.98 -3.89 0.09
CA PRO A 33 13.34 -4.41 0.19
C PRO A 33 14.42 -3.36 -0.07
N VAL A 34 14.19 -2.45 -1.01
CA VAL A 34 15.13 -1.36 -1.33
C VAL A 34 15.15 -0.33 -0.19
N LEU A 35 13.99 0.05 0.35
CA LEU A 35 13.89 1.01 1.45
C LEU A 35 14.46 0.47 2.76
N THR A 36 14.20 -0.80 3.08
CA THR A 36 14.74 -1.45 4.29
C THR A 36 16.24 -1.74 4.18
N PHE A 37 16.77 -1.87 2.96
CA PHE A 37 18.22 -1.91 2.74
C PHE A 37 18.91 -0.59 3.12
N PHE A 38 18.29 0.56 2.84
CA PHE A 38 18.85 1.88 3.19
C PHE A 38 18.54 2.34 4.62
N ILE A 39 17.51 1.78 5.27
CA ILE A 39 17.15 2.09 6.67
C ILE A 39 17.54 0.88 7.53
N PRO A 40 18.77 0.84 8.11
CA PRO A 40 19.16 -0.22 9.03
C PRO A 40 18.38 -0.02 10.34
N GLY A 41 17.21 -0.65 10.44
CA GLY A 41 16.35 -0.40 11.60
C GLY A 41 15.16 -1.32 11.78
N GLY A 42 14.97 -2.36 10.95
CA GLY A 42 13.80 -3.25 11.02
C GLY A 42 13.46 -3.81 12.41
N GLU A 43 14.42 -3.80 13.35
CA GLU A 43 14.24 -4.08 14.77
C GLU A 43 13.08 -3.31 15.43
N TRP A 44 12.82 -2.04 15.07
CA TRP A 44 11.70 -1.29 15.64
C TRP A 44 10.33 -1.85 15.23
N ARG A 45 10.25 -2.60 14.12
CA ARG A 45 9.02 -3.26 13.67
C ARG A 45 8.71 -4.54 14.45
N VAL A 46 9.71 -5.11 15.10
CA VAL A 46 9.57 -6.29 15.98
C VAL A 46 9.43 -5.86 17.45
N ALA A 47 9.35 -4.55 17.71
CA ALA A 47 9.14 -4.04 19.06
C ALA A 47 7.82 -4.58 19.63
N GLU A 48 7.93 -5.30 20.73
CA GLU A 48 6.82 -5.88 21.48
C GLU A 48 6.82 -5.34 22.90
N ILE A 49 5.64 -4.97 23.41
CA ILE A 49 5.46 -4.63 24.82
C ILE A 49 4.76 -5.83 25.48
N PRO A 50 5.40 -6.53 26.44
CA PRO A 50 4.73 -7.61 27.16
C PRO A 50 3.63 -7.03 28.05
N PHE A 51 2.41 -7.54 27.90
CA PHE A 51 1.24 -7.16 28.70
C PHE A 51 0.60 -8.42 29.30
N GLY A 52 1.04 -8.79 30.50
CA GLY A 52 0.66 -10.05 31.13
C GLY A 52 1.09 -11.25 30.29
N ASN A 53 0.13 -12.08 29.88
CA ASN A 53 0.38 -13.27 29.04
C ASN A 53 0.22 -13.01 27.54
N GLN A 54 -0.01 -11.75 27.13
CA GLN A 54 -0.17 -11.33 25.74
C GLN A 54 0.91 -10.33 25.35
N LYS A 55 1.31 -10.36 24.08
CA LYS A 55 2.34 -9.49 23.52
C LYS A 55 1.66 -8.45 22.63
N ILE A 56 1.85 -7.17 22.94
CA ILE A 56 1.37 -6.07 22.10
C ILE A 56 2.45 -5.74 21.08
N LEU A 57 2.16 -6.00 19.81
CA LEU A 57 3.06 -5.83 18.66
C LEU A 57 3.05 -4.35 18.19
N ILE A 58 3.53 -3.44 19.04
CA ILE A 58 3.54 -2.00 18.74
C ILE A 58 4.41 -1.67 17.52
N GLY A 59 5.51 -2.42 17.34
CA GLY A 59 6.40 -2.30 16.20
C GLY A 59 5.71 -2.64 14.89
N HIS A 60 4.92 -3.72 14.86
CA HIS A 60 4.17 -4.12 13.67
C HIS A 60 3.16 -3.04 13.30
N PHE A 61 2.44 -2.50 14.29
CA PHE A 61 1.44 -1.46 14.05
C PHE A 61 2.07 -0.20 13.44
N MET A 62 3.17 0.30 14.02
CA MET A 62 3.89 1.45 13.48
C MET A 62 4.48 1.14 12.08
N GLY A 63 4.92 -0.10 11.87
CA GLY A 63 5.39 -0.60 10.57
C GLY A 63 4.31 -0.49 9.51
N SER A 64 3.10 -0.97 9.84
CA SER A 64 1.94 -0.89 8.95
C SER A 64 1.51 0.55 8.61
N ILE A 65 1.64 1.49 9.56
CA ILE A 65 1.38 2.92 9.29
C ILE A 65 2.39 3.45 8.27
N LEU A 66 3.68 3.16 8.46
CA LEU A 66 4.72 3.61 7.54
C LEU A 66 4.53 3.01 6.15
N ASP A 67 4.21 1.71 6.07
CA ASP A 67 3.97 1.01 4.82
C ASP A 67 2.77 1.63 4.07
N PHE A 68 1.69 1.95 4.79
CA PHE A 68 0.54 2.66 4.22
C PHE A 68 0.93 4.03 3.66
N LEU A 69 1.74 4.82 4.39
CA LEU A 69 2.21 6.13 3.91
C LEU A 69 3.07 6.01 2.65
N ILE A 70 3.95 5.00 2.60
CA ILE A 70 4.78 4.73 1.42
C ILE A 70 3.90 4.34 0.24
N ILE A 71 2.95 3.41 0.41
CA ILE A 71 2.03 2.99 -0.64
C ILE A 71 1.22 4.18 -1.14
N ALA A 72 0.67 5.01 -0.25
CA ALA A 72 -0.09 6.20 -0.62
C ALA A 72 0.76 7.20 -1.42
N LEU A 73 2.01 7.43 -1.03
CA LEU A 73 2.94 8.31 -1.76
C LEU A 73 3.25 7.76 -3.16
N ILE A 74 3.46 6.46 -3.28
CA ILE A 74 3.78 5.82 -4.57
C ILE A 74 2.56 5.82 -5.49
N ILE A 75 1.36 5.52 -4.98
CA ILE A 75 0.11 5.66 -5.75
C ILE A 75 -0.02 7.10 -6.25
N PHE A 76 0.21 8.09 -5.39
CA PHE A 76 0.15 9.49 -5.78
C PHE A 76 1.14 9.83 -6.90
N VAL A 77 2.39 9.38 -6.79
CA VAL A 77 3.39 9.59 -7.84
C VAL A 77 3.03 8.85 -9.13
N ALA A 78 2.55 7.60 -9.05
CA ALA A 78 2.14 6.81 -10.20
C ALA A 78 0.98 7.47 -10.96
N MET A 79 -0.05 7.92 -10.23
CA MET A 79 -1.17 8.66 -10.80
C MET A 79 -0.72 9.98 -11.45
N LYS A 80 0.21 10.71 -10.81
CA LYS A 80 0.79 11.93 -11.36
C LYS A 80 1.64 11.69 -12.62
N GLN A 81 2.31 10.54 -12.72
CA GLN A 81 3.04 10.16 -13.93
C GLN A 81 2.11 9.79 -15.07
N LEU A 82 1.02 9.07 -14.78
CA LEU A 82 -0.02 8.75 -15.77
C LEU A 82 -0.64 10.02 -16.37
N GLU A 83 -0.89 11.04 -15.55
CA GLU A 83 -1.35 12.37 -16.01
C GLU A 83 -0.31 13.02 -16.95
N LYS A 84 0.98 12.95 -16.61
CA LYS A 84 2.06 13.51 -17.43
C LYS A 84 2.28 12.79 -18.77
N VAL A 85 1.97 11.50 -18.85
CA VAL A 85 2.13 10.69 -20.07
C VAL A 85 1.02 10.98 -21.09
N GLY A 86 -0.01 11.77 -20.74
CA GLY A 86 -1.05 12.18 -21.68
C GLY A 86 -2.04 11.06 -22.00
N LEU A 87 -2.22 10.09 -21.10
CA LEU A 87 -3.28 9.07 -21.18
C LEU A 87 -4.63 9.57 -20.61
N GLN A 88 -4.92 10.85 -20.82
CA GLN A 88 -6.25 11.44 -20.64
C GLN A 88 -6.81 11.84 -22.00
#